data_AF-A0A0B8PBC7-F1
#
_entry.id   AF-A0A0B8PBC7-F1
#
_cell.length_a   1.000
_cell.length_b   1.000
_cell.length_c   1.000
_cell.angle_alpha   90.00
_cell.angle_beta   90.00
_cell.angle_gamma   90.00
#
_symmetry.space_group_name_H-M   'P 1'
#
loop_
_entity.id
_entity.type
_entity.pdbx_description
1 polymer ?
#
loop_
_entity_poly.entity_id
_entity_poly.type
_entity_poly.pdbx_seq_one_letter_code
_entity_poly.pdbx_strand_id
1 'polypeptide(L)' 'MILGVRPEMDGLIVDPCIPRDWPEFKVRRKFRGATYHIQVRNPNGVSKGVLEMRLNGDVIEGNKLPVRTQGEHQVEVILG' A
#
# COMPACT_ATOMS: atom_id res chain seq x y z
N MET A 1 -1.30 -3.00 14.61
CA MET A 1 -0.85 -1.86 13.78
C MET A 1 -1.97 -1.50 12.82
N ILE A 2 -2.56 -0.31 12.97
CA ILE A 2 -3.78 0.13 12.27
C ILE A 2 -3.59 0.33 10.75
N LEU A 3 -2.36 0.54 10.27
CA LEU A 3 -2.12 0.88 8.86
C LEU A 3 -1.90 -0.32 7.92
N GLY A 4 -1.74 -1.54 8.44
CA GLY A 4 -1.59 -2.72 7.57
C GLY A 4 -0.26 -2.87 6.82
N VAL A 5 0.66 -1.92 6.96
CA VAL A 5 1.98 -1.96 6.29
C VAL A 5 2.99 -2.71 7.15
N ARG A 6 3.44 -3.88 6.68
CA ARG A 6 4.39 -4.77 7.37
C ARG A 6 5.67 -4.92 6.55
N PRO A 7 6.83 -4.55 7.10
CA PRO A 7 8.11 -4.84 6.46
C PRO A 7 8.39 -6.35 6.52
N GLU A 8 8.79 -6.91 5.40
CA GLU A 8 9.22 -8.30 5.27
C GLU A 8 10.68 -8.39 4.81
N MET A 9 11.25 -9.59 4.85
CA MET A 9 12.64 -9.81 4.48
C MET A 9 12.88 -9.57 2.98
N ASP A 10 11.89 -9.89 2.16
CA ASP A 10 11.92 -9.83 0.69
C ASP A 10 11.01 -8.74 0.11
N GLY A 11 10.36 -7.93 0.94
CA GLY A 11 9.41 -6.92 0.46
C GLY A 11 8.75 -6.09 1.54
N LEU A 12 7.78 -5.28 1.13
CA LEU A 12 6.91 -4.53 2.03
C LEU A 12 5.46 -4.97 1.77
N ILE A 13 4.87 -5.70 2.70
CA ILE A 13 3.46 -6.09 2.62
C ILE A 13 2.59 -4.88 2.94
N VAL A 14 1.59 -4.63 2.11
CA VAL A 14 0.59 -3.57 2.30
C VAL A 14 -0.78 -4.22 2.36
N ASP A 15 -1.27 -4.45 3.57
CA ASP A 15 -2.57 -5.06 3.85
C ASP A 15 -3.42 -4.11 4.70
N PRO A 16 -3.88 -2.97 4.14
CA PRO A 16 -4.53 -1.92 4.89
C PRO A 16 -5.89 -2.41 5.40
N CYS A 17 -6.11 -2.23 6.70
CA CYS A 17 -7.37 -2.52 7.37
C CYS A 17 -7.92 -1.20 7.91
N ILE A 18 -8.88 -0.64 7.17
CA ILE A 18 -9.46 0.67 7.49
C ILE A 18 -10.94 0.56 7.84
N PRO A 19 -11.48 1.56 8.56
CA PRO A 19 -12.92 1.70 8.68
C PRO A 19 -13.55 1.90 7.28
N ARG A 20 -14.71 1.30 7.08
CA ARG A 20 -15.52 1.44 5.86
C ARG A 20 -15.95 2.88 5.55
N ASP A 21 -16.00 3.73 6.57
CA ASP A 21 -16.28 5.16 6.45
C ASP A 21 -15.15 5.99 5.83
N TRP A 22 -13.96 5.41 5.63
CA TRP A 22 -12.82 6.12 5.05
C TRP A 22 -12.79 5.94 3.52
N PRO A 23 -13.03 7.02 2.73
CA PRO A 23 -13.07 6.93 1.28
C PRO A 23 -11.66 6.78 0.66
N GLU A 24 -10.66 7.46 1.21
CA GLU A 24 -9.26 7.30 0.85
C GLU A 24 -8.34 7.79 1.98
N PHE A 25 -7.10 7.33 1.99
CA PHE A 25 -6.06 7.89 2.85
C PHE A 25 -4.67 7.77 2.21
N LYS A 26 -3.74 8.61 2.67
CA LYS A 26 -2.36 8.65 2.17
C LYS A 26 -1.39 8.42 3.32
N VAL A 27 -0.38 7.60 3.09
CA VAL A 27 0.67 7.25 4.03
C VAL A 27 2.01 7.40 3.36
N ARG A 28 2.94 8.08 4.03
CA ARG A 28 4.34 8.11 3.62
C ARG A 28 5.17 7.24 4.56
N ARG A 29 5.81 6.21 4.01
CA ARG A 29 6.61 5.25 4.77
C ARG A 29 8.01 5.15 4.17
N LYS A 30 9.04 5.40 4.99
CA LYS A 30 10.42 5.14 4.60
C LYS A 30 10.78 3.69 4.92
N PHE A 31 11.28 2.94 3.94
CA PHE A 31 11.70 1.55 4.08
C PHE A 31 12.95 1.28 3.26
N ARG A 32 13.99 0.69 3.90
CA ARG A 32 15.28 0.33 3.28
C ARG A 32 15.95 1.42 2.44
N GLY A 33 15.81 2.68 2.84
CA GLY A 33 16.43 3.84 2.15
C GLY A 33 15.54 4.50 1.10
N ALA A 34 14.45 3.85 0.68
CA ALA A 34 13.45 4.42 -0.22
C ALA A 34 12.23 4.97 0.54
N THR A 35 11.51 5.91 -0.08
CA THR A 35 10.28 6.49 0.46
C THR A 35 9.08 6.00 -0.35
N TYR A 36 8.14 5.33 0.30
CA TYR A 36 6.91 4.83 -0.30
C TYR A 36 5.75 5.75 0.06
N HIS A 37 5.11 6.32 -0.96
CA HIS A 37 3.90 7.12 -0.87
C HIS A 37 2.71 6.25 -1.21
N ILE A 38 2.09 5.68 -0.18
CA ILE A 38 0.98 4.74 -0.29
C ILE A 38 -0.33 5.51 -0.23
N GLN A 39 -1.03 5.58 -1.35
CA GLN A 39 -2.40 6.06 -1.46
C GLN A 39 -3.34 4.87 -1.51
N VAL A 40 -4.24 4.78 -0.54
CA VAL A 40 -5.26 3.73 -0.50
C VAL A 40 -6.62 4.36 -0.77
N ARG A 41 -7.38 3.78 -1.70
CA ARG A 41 -8.73 4.21 -2.08
C ARG A 41 -9.72 3.10 -1.80
N ASN A 42 -10.87 3.45 -1.25
CA ASN A 42 -11.92 2.51 -0.85
C ASN A 42 -13.27 2.87 -1.47
N PRO A 43 -13.41 2.75 -2.81
CA PRO A 43 -14.67 3.08 -3.46
C PRO A 43 -15.83 2.19 -3.01
N ASN A 44 -15.54 0.96 -2.58
CA ASN A 44 -16.55 -0.02 -2.17
C ASN A 44 -16.92 0.02 -0.68
N GLY A 45 -16.26 0.86 0.14
CA GLY A 45 -16.51 0.93 1.58
C GLY A 45 -16.23 -0.40 2.30
N VAL A 46 -15.22 -1.15 1.86
CA VAL A 46 -14.80 -2.40 2.52
C VAL A 46 -13.84 -2.13 3.66
N SER A 47 -13.74 -3.04 4.62
CA SER A 47 -12.82 -2.87 5.75
C SER A 47 -11.42 -3.46 5.49
N LYS A 48 -11.32 -4.39 4.53
CA LYS A 48 -10.10 -5.11 4.15
C LYS A 48 -10.29 -5.68 2.74
N GLY A 49 -9.18 -6.01 2.07
CA GLY A 49 -9.19 -6.63 0.74
C GLY A 49 -8.59 -5.70 -0.31
N VAL A 50 -7.35 -5.98 -0.71
CA VAL A 50 -6.70 -5.26 -1.80
C VAL A 50 -7.19 -5.86 -3.12
N LEU A 51 -7.96 -5.08 -3.87
CA LEU A 51 -8.44 -5.45 -5.20
C LEU A 51 -7.34 -5.27 -6.24
N GLU A 52 -6.64 -4.14 -6.18
CA GLU A 52 -5.57 -3.80 -7.11
C GLU A 52 -4.46 -3.02 -6.39
N MET A 53 -3.21 -3.30 -6.74
CA MET A 53 -2.05 -2.59 -6.26
C MET A 53 -1.20 -2.13 -7.43
N ARG A 54 -0.74 -0.88 -7.41
CA ARG A 54 0.17 -0.32 -8.40
C ARG A 54 1.38 0.29 -7.71
N LEU A 55 2.55 0.08 -8.29
CA LEU A 55 3.81 0.68 -7.87
C LEU A 55 4.37 1.50 -9.04
N ASN A 56 4.45 2.81 -8.90
CA ASN A 56 4.93 3.73 -9.94
C ASN A 56 4.19 3.60 -11.28
N GLY A 57 2.93 3.15 -11.24
CA GLY A 57 2.10 2.89 -12.43
C GLY A 57 2.09 1.43 -12.88
N ASP A 58 3.04 0.61 -12.44
CA ASP A 58 3.08 -0.83 -12.73
C ASP A 58 2.13 -1.60 -11.81
N VAL A 59 1.23 -2.41 -12.38
CA VAL A 59 0.35 -3.28 -11.61
C VAL A 59 1.18 -4.38 -10.94
N ILE A 60 1.05 -4.50 -9.62
CA ILE A 60 1.69 -5.54 -8.82
C ILE A 60 0.61 -6.55 -8.45
N GLU A 61 0.85 -7.82 -8.76
CA GLU A 61 -0.02 -8.89 -8.30
C GLU A 61 0.20 -9.14 -6.80
N GLY A 62 -0.90 -9.18 -6.06
CA GLY A 62 -0.91 -9.41 -4.62
C GLY A 62 -0.70 -8.14 -3.80
N ASN A 63 -0.17 -8.31 -2.58
CA ASN A 63 -0.04 -7.25 -1.58
C ASN A 63 1.41 -7.04 -1.12
N LYS A 64 2.40 -7.56 -1.85
CA LYS A 64 3.83 -7.47 -1.51
C LYS A 64 4.54 -6.55 -2.49
N LEU A 65 5.03 -5.42 -2.00
CA LEU A 65 5.89 -4.53 -2.76
C LEU A 65 7.33 -5.04 -2.81
N PRO A 66 8.01 -4.92 -3.95
CA PRO A 66 9.44 -5.19 -4.04
C PRO A 66 10.24 -4.19 -3.18
N VAL A 67 11.35 -4.69 -2.62
CA VAL A 67 12.32 -3.86 -1.91
C VAL A 67 12.97 -2.87 -2.88
N ARG A 68 12.94 -1.59 -2.52
CA ARG A 68 13.68 -0.54 -3.20
C ARG A 68 14.66 0.08 -2.23
N THR A 69 15.87 0.32 -2.71
CA THR A 69 17.00 0.78 -1.88
C THR A 69 17.23 2.28 -1.98
N GLN A 70 16.60 2.96 -2.95
CA GLN A 70 16.69 4.40 -3.14
C GLN A 70 15.51 4.92 -3.96
N GLY A 71 15.15 6.20 -3.75
CA GLY A 71 14.15 6.90 -4.53
C GLY A 71 12.81 7.05 -3.80
N GLU A 72 11.88 7.71 -4.49
CA GLU A 72 10.49 7.83 -4.06
C GLU A 72 9.62 6.95 -4.95
N HIS A 73 8.75 6.16 -4.32
CA HIS A 73 7.84 5.24 -4.99
C HIS A 73 6.41 5.61 -4.65
N GLN A 74 5.59 5.84 -5.67
CA GLN A 74 4.15 5.98 -5.51
C GLN A 74 3.51 4.61 -5.52
N VAL A 75 2.70 4.34 -4.52
CA VAL A 75 1.95 3.10 -4.38
C VAL A 75 0.48 3.47 -4.36
N GLU A 76 -0.29 2.92 -5.27
CA GLU A 76 -1.74 3.07 -5.29
C GLU A 76 -2.37 1.73 -4.94
N VAL A 77 -3.29 1.74 -3.98
CA VAL A 77 -4.00 0.55 -3.51
C VAL A 77 -5.48 0.82 -3.63
N ILE A 78 -6.18 -0.04 -4.36
CA ILE A 78 -7.63 0.00 -4.49
C ILE A 78 -8.20 -1.13 -3.63
N LEU A 79 -9.09 -0.76 -2.71
CA LEU A 79 -9.83 -1.71 -1.89
C LEU A 79 -11.14 -2.10 -2.58
N GLY A 80 -11.50 -3.38 -2.46
CA GLY A 80 -12.71 -3.96 -3.03
C GLY A 80 -13.09 -5.28 -2.41
#